data_AF-A0A1I1K784-F1
#
_entry.id   AF-A0A1I1K784-F1
#
_cell.length_a   1.000
_cell.length_b   1.000
_cell.length_c   1.000
_cell.angle_alpha   90.00
_cell.angle_beta   90.00
_cell.angle_gamma   90.00
#
_symmetry.space_group_name_H-M   'P 1'
#
loop_
_entity.id
_entity.type
_entity.pdbx_description
1 polymer ?
#
loop_
_entity_poly.entity_id
_entity_poly.type
_entity_poly.pdbx_seq_one_letter_code
_entity_poly.pdbx_strand_id
1 'polypeptide(L)'
;MGVPAWFRTLPTWAAVLSGLLAVLVAMTALSMVLGIVFAGIAIGVEVGSLAVGIVAALLGLTIVLVPVVAAVLVLSSDDEPDTVGDEPIPEVDSLRERYLNGDLDEEAFERRLDELLADADDEPGSLPSGERPGEGRSLLEEHDR
;
A
#
# COMPACT_ATOMS: atom_id res chain seq x y z
N MET A 1 -8.88 -9.79 7.91
CA MET A 1 -9.24 -10.18 9.31
C MET A 1 -8.65 -9.14 10.26
N GLY A 2 -9.48 -8.42 11.02
CA GLY A 2 -9.02 -7.31 11.85
C GLY A 2 -7.97 -7.74 12.87
N VAL A 3 -6.82 -7.07 12.87
CA VAL A 3 -5.72 -7.33 13.80
C VAL A 3 -6.24 -7.14 15.24
N PRO A 4 -6.12 -8.16 16.11
CA PRO A 4 -6.66 -8.09 17.47
C PRO A 4 -6.10 -6.90 18.27
N ALA A 5 -6.94 -6.26 19.10
CA ALA A 5 -6.58 -5.06 19.87
C ALA A 5 -5.33 -5.22 20.77
N TRP A 6 -4.98 -6.45 21.16
CA TRP A 6 -3.78 -6.73 21.95
C TRP A 6 -2.47 -6.53 21.19
N PHE A 7 -2.48 -6.55 19.85
CA PHE A 7 -1.31 -6.22 19.03
C PHE A 7 -0.88 -4.76 19.18
N ARG A 8 -1.83 -3.85 19.44
CA ARG A 8 -1.54 -2.41 19.64
C ARG A 8 -0.91 -2.10 20.99
N THR A 9 -1.07 -3.00 21.96
CA THR A 9 -0.43 -2.91 23.29
C THR A 9 0.90 -3.65 23.36
N LEU A 10 1.46 -4.07 22.22
CA LEU A 10 2.69 -4.85 22.22
C LEU A 10 3.82 -4.05 22.89
N PRO A 11 4.42 -4.60 23.95
CA PRO A 11 5.50 -3.94 24.67
C PRO A 11 6.72 -3.76 23.76
N THR A 12 7.53 -2.73 24.03
CA THR A 12 8.69 -2.34 23.20
C THR A 12 9.66 -3.47 22.87
N TRP A 13 9.78 -4.47 23.76
CA TRP A 13 10.60 -5.67 23.50
C TRP A 13 10.07 -6.53 22.34
N ALA A 14 8.77 -6.54 22.07
CA ALA A 14 8.18 -7.26 20.95
C ALA A 14 8.49 -6.62 19.60
N ALA A 15 8.55 -5.27 19.54
CA ALA A 15 8.99 -4.56 18.34
C ALA A 15 10.47 -4.80 18.05
N VAL A 16 11.31 -4.88 19.09
CA VAL A 16 12.72 -5.28 18.94
C VAL A 16 12.83 -6.72 18.44
N LEU A 17 12.01 -7.64 18.97
CA LEU A 17 12.00 -9.03 18.52
C LEU A 17 11.53 -9.18 17.07
N SER A 18 10.49 -8.46 16.66
CA SER A 18 9.99 -8.49 15.28
C SER A 18 11.01 -7.91 14.31
N GLY A 19 11.69 -6.81 14.69
CA GLY A 19 12.78 -6.25 13.91
C GLY A 19 13.95 -7.24 13.75
N LEU A 20 14.36 -7.91 14.83
CA LEU A 20 15.42 -8.91 14.78
C LEU A 20 15.03 -10.11 13.91
N LEU A 21 13.78 -10.56 14.00
CA LEU A 21 13.25 -11.63 13.15
C LEU A 21 13.18 -11.22 11.67
N ALA A 22 12.76 -9.99 11.38
CA ALA A 22 12.77 -9.44 10.03
C ALA A 22 14.18 -9.40 9.43
N VAL A 23 15.17 -8.97 10.21
CA VAL A 23 16.59 -8.99 9.80
C VAL A 23 17.08 -10.41 9.56
N LEU A 24 16.72 -11.37 10.42
CA LEU A 24 17.09 -12.78 10.24
C LEU A 24 16.49 -13.37 8.95
N VAL A 25 15.22 -13.09 8.69
CA VAL A 25 14.53 -13.52 7.46
C VAL A 25 15.19 -12.89 6.24
N ALA A 26 15.45 -11.58 6.27
CA ALA A 26 16.15 -10.88 5.20
C ALA A 26 17.54 -11.46 4.94
N MET A 27 18.29 -11.76 5.99
CA MET A 27 19.62 -12.38 5.90
C MET A 27 19.55 -13.80 5.32
N THR A 28 18.53 -14.58 5.70
CA THR A 28 18.31 -15.93 5.17
C THR A 28 17.93 -15.89 3.69
N ALA A 29 17.03 -15.00 3.30
CA ALA A 29 16.64 -14.79 1.91
C ALA A 29 17.85 -14.37 1.06
N LEU A 30 18.64 -13.42 1.56
CA LEU A 30 19.87 -12.98 0.91
C LEU A 30 20.88 -14.14 0.76
N SER A 31 21.05 -14.95 1.80
CA SER A 31 21.94 -16.11 1.77
C SER A 31 21.48 -17.15 0.73
N MET A 32 20.17 -17.37 0.61
CA MET A 32 19.61 -18.30 -0.37
C MET A 32 19.88 -17.83 -1.80
N VAL A 33 19.64 -16.54 -2.10
CA VAL A 33 19.95 -15.94 -3.39
C VAL A 33 21.44 -16.08 -3.74
N LEU A 34 22.31 -15.76 -2.78
CA LEU A 34 23.76 -15.85 -2.98
C LEU A 34 24.19 -17.30 -3.24
N GLY A 35 23.61 -18.26 -2.52
CA GLY A 35 23.86 -19.68 -2.72
C GLY A 35 23.48 -20.17 -4.13
N ILE A 36 22.35 -19.72 -4.66
CA ILE A 36 21.90 -20.04 -6.02
C ILE A 36 22.87 -19.50 -7.07
N VAL A 37 23.33 -18.26 -6.89
CA VAL A 37 24.31 -17.63 -7.80
C VAL A 37 25.64 -18.39 -7.76
N PHE A 38 26.16 -18.69 -6.57
CA PHE A 38 27.39 -19.47 -6.43
C PHE A 38 27.27 -20.87 -7.02
N ALA A 39 26.14 -21.55 -6.80
CA ALA A 39 25.88 -22.87 -7.38
C ALA A 39 25.87 -22.81 -8.91
N GLY A 40 25.21 -21.82 -9.51
CA GLY A 40 25.23 -21.62 -10.96
C GLY A 40 26.64 -21.37 -11.49
N ILE A 41 27.41 -20.49 -10.86
CA ILE A 41 28.80 -20.24 -11.25
C ILE A 41 29.65 -21.51 -11.13
N ALA A 42 29.51 -22.29 -10.05
CA ALA A 42 30.23 -23.54 -9.86
C ALA A 42 29.94 -24.55 -10.99
N ILE A 43 28.66 -24.72 -11.36
CA ILE A 43 28.24 -25.54 -12.50
C ILE A 43 28.90 -25.03 -13.79
N GLY A 44 28.91 -23.72 -14.02
CA GLY A 44 29.55 -23.14 -15.21
C GLY A 44 31.05 -23.39 -15.29
N VAL A 45 31.76 -23.31 -14.15
CA VAL A 45 33.19 -23.60 -14.08
C VAL A 45 33.47 -25.08 -14.38
N GLU A 46 32.68 -26.00 -13.84
CA GLU A 46 32.82 -27.44 -14.07
C GLU A 46 32.55 -27.82 -15.53
N VAL A 47 31.58 -27.14 -16.17
CA VAL A 47 31.26 -27.30 -17.60
C VAL A 47 32.29 -26.57 -18.51
N GLY A 48 33.19 -25.77 -17.94
CA GLY A 48 34.18 -24.99 -18.68
C GLY A 48 33.59 -23.78 -19.42
N SER A 49 32.39 -23.35 -19.06
CA SER A 49 31.70 -22.21 -19.66
C SER A 49 31.00 -21.35 -18.61
N LEU A 50 31.52 -20.15 -18.40
CA LEU A 50 30.95 -19.15 -17.50
C LEU A 50 29.54 -18.71 -17.95
N ALA A 51 29.29 -18.69 -19.27
CA ALA A 51 27.98 -18.39 -19.82
C ALA A 51 26.91 -19.41 -19.39
N VAL A 52 27.26 -20.70 -19.36
CA VAL A 52 26.36 -21.76 -18.87
C VAL A 52 26.07 -21.56 -17.38
N GLY A 53 27.08 -21.19 -16.59
CA GLY A 53 26.91 -20.93 -15.17
C GLY A 53 26.00 -19.74 -14.85
N ILE A 54 26.12 -18.66 -15.63
CA ILE A 54 25.23 -17.49 -15.52
C ILE A 54 23.79 -17.89 -15.84
N VAL A 55 23.56 -18.64 -16.92
CA VAL A 55 22.22 -19.11 -17.30
C VAL A 55 21.65 -20.02 -16.22
N ALA A 56 22.44 -20.93 -15.65
CA ALA A 56 22.02 -21.80 -14.56
C ALA A 56 21.68 -21.02 -13.28
N ALA A 57 22.47 -20.00 -12.92
CA ALA A 57 22.20 -19.11 -11.79
C ALA A 57 20.88 -18.35 -11.97
N LEU A 58 20.66 -17.79 -13.17
CA LEU A 58 19.42 -17.08 -13.49
C LEU A 58 18.20 -18.00 -13.44
N LEU A 59 18.30 -19.23 -13.98
CA LEU A 59 17.24 -20.23 -13.88
C LEU A 59 16.95 -20.63 -12.44
N GLY A 60 17.98 -20.87 -11.63
CA GLY A 60 17.80 -21.16 -10.21
C GLY A 60 17.14 -19.99 -9.48
N LEU A 61 17.50 -18.75 -9.83
CA LEU A 61 16.93 -17.56 -9.22
C LEU A 61 15.46 -17.39 -9.61
N THR A 62 15.09 -17.57 -10.88
CA THR A 62 13.69 -17.44 -11.30
C THR A 62 12.78 -18.48 -10.65
N ILE A 63 13.25 -19.73 -10.49
CA ILE A 63 12.50 -20.79 -9.79
C ILE A 63 12.14 -20.40 -8.36
N VAL A 64 13.03 -19.68 -7.67
CA VAL A 64 12.79 -19.24 -6.28
C VAL A 64 12.07 -17.91 -6.22
N LEU A 65 12.39 -16.96 -7.10
CA LEU A 65 11.85 -15.61 -7.08
C LEU A 65 10.39 -15.56 -7.52
N VAL A 66 10.00 -16.32 -8.54
CA VAL A 66 8.62 -16.35 -9.05
C VAL A 66 7.59 -16.70 -7.96
N PRO A 67 7.71 -17.81 -7.20
CA PRO A 67 6.74 -18.12 -6.16
C PRO A 67 6.77 -17.12 -5.01
N VAL A 68 7.93 -16.53 -4.69
CA VAL A 68 8.04 -15.48 -3.67
C VAL A 68 7.27 -14.23 -4.10
N VAL A 69 7.48 -13.75 -5.32
CA VAL A 69 6.75 -12.59 -5.86
C VAL A 69 5.26 -12.89 -5.95
N ALA A 70 4.87 -14.07 -6.42
CA ALA A 70 3.46 -14.46 -6.48
C ALA A 70 2.81 -14.49 -5.08
N ALA A 71 3.50 -15.03 -4.07
CA ALA A 71 3.02 -15.04 -2.71
C ALA A 71 2.88 -13.63 -2.12
N VAL A 72 3.83 -12.74 -2.39
CA VAL A 72 3.77 -11.33 -1.99
C VAL A 72 2.59 -10.63 -2.64
N LEU A 73 2.39 -10.79 -3.95
CA LEU A 73 1.26 -10.19 -4.67
C LEU A 73 -0.08 -10.66 -4.11
N VAL A 74 -0.24 -11.96 -3.85
CA VAL A 74 -1.46 -12.50 -3.25
C VAL A 74 -1.70 -11.94 -1.85
N LEU A 75 -0.66 -11.86 -1.01
CA LEU A 75 -0.79 -11.26 0.32
C LEU A 75 -1.10 -9.76 0.27
N SER A 76 -0.56 -9.03 -0.70
CA SER A 76 -0.81 -7.60 -0.87
C SER A 76 -2.21 -7.32 -1.41
N SER A 77 -2.81 -8.22 -2.19
CA SER A 77 -4.20 -8.08 -2.68
C SER A 77 -5.26 -8.35 -1.61
N ASP A 78 -4.94 -9.08 -0.54
CA ASP A 78 -5.85 -9.34 0.59
C ASP A 78 -5.78 -8.25 1.70
N ASP A 79 -4.84 -7.31 1.57
CA ASP A 79 -4.58 -6.21 2.51
C ASP A 79 -4.92 -4.84 1.91
N GLU A 80 -5.87 -4.77 0.97
CA GLU A 80 -6.64 -3.55 0.76
C GLU A 80 -7.58 -3.41 1.97
N PRO A 81 -7.26 -2.59 3.00
CA PRO A 81 -8.30 -2.16 3.92
C PRO A 81 -9.36 -1.48 3.06
N ASP A 82 -10.63 -1.77 3.32
CA ASP A 82 -11.69 -0.82 3.02
C ASP A 82 -11.36 0.48 3.77
N THR A 83 -10.51 1.33 3.18
CA THR A 83 -10.28 2.70 3.59
C THR A 83 -11.57 3.42 3.21
N VAL A 84 -12.54 3.35 4.11
CA VAL A 84 -13.71 4.22 4.13
C VAL A 84 -13.18 5.65 4.30
N GLY A 85 -12.79 6.29 3.20
CA GLY A 85 -12.14 7.60 3.17
C GLY A 85 -11.25 7.87 1.97
N ASP A 86 -10.84 6.86 1.20
CA ASP A 86 -10.02 7.05 0.00
C ASP A 86 -10.78 6.45 -1.21
N GLU A 87 -11.91 7.07 -1.55
CA GLU A 87 -12.57 6.74 -2.82
C GLU A 87 -11.59 7.16 -3.94
N PRO A 88 -11.15 6.24 -4.82
CA PRO A 88 -10.22 6.58 -5.88
C PRO A 88 -10.84 7.69 -6.73
N ILE A 89 -10.31 8.91 -6.60
CA ILE A 89 -10.78 10.05 -7.37
C ILE A 89 -10.35 9.79 -8.83
N PRO A 90 -11.29 9.50 -9.75
CA PRO A 90 -10.96 9.09 -11.11
C PRO A 90 -10.14 10.15 -11.86
N GLU A 91 -10.23 11.40 -11.43
CA GLU A 91 -9.46 12.52 -11.96
C GLU A 91 -7.97 12.43 -11.58
N VAL A 92 -7.65 11.98 -10.35
CA VAL A 92 -6.27 11.75 -9.88
C VAL A 92 -5.62 10.60 -10.65
N ASP A 93 -6.35 9.52 -10.93
CA ASP A 93 -5.85 8.41 -11.73
C ASP A 93 -5.51 8.82 -13.17
N SER A 94 -6.38 9.64 -13.78
CA SER A 94 -6.14 10.19 -15.12
C SER A 94 -4.92 11.13 -15.17
N LEU A 95 -4.60 11.80 -14.05
CA LEU A 95 -3.45 12.69 -13.91
C LEU A 95 -2.17 11.89 -13.75
N ARG A 96 -2.21 10.82 -12.93
CA ARG A 96 -1.10 9.87 -12.72
C ARG A 96 -0.69 9.18 -14.02
N GLU A 97 -1.65 8.72 -14.81
CA GLU A 97 -1.35 8.08 -16.10
C GLU A 97 -0.64 9.01 -17.08
N ARG A 98 -0.96 10.31 -17.06
CA ARG A 98 -0.33 11.33 -17.91
C ARG A 98 1.09 11.67 -17.49
N TYR A 99 1.36 11.69 -16.18
CA TYR A 99 2.71 11.81 -15.63
C TYR A 99 3.58 10.61 -16.02
N LEU A 100 3.05 9.38 -15.90
CA LEU A 100 3.77 8.16 -16.27
C LEU A 100 4.10 8.08 -17.77
N ASN A 101 3.24 8.66 -18.62
CA ASN A 101 3.49 8.77 -20.06
C ASN A 101 4.48 9.90 -20.42
N GLY A 102 4.91 10.71 -19.45
CA GLY A 102 5.83 11.85 -19.66
C GLY A 102 5.17 13.06 -20.31
N ASP A 103 3.84 13.07 -20.42
CA ASP A 103 3.06 14.19 -20.95
C ASP A 103 2.85 15.30 -19.90
N LEU A 104 3.20 15.02 -18.64
CA LEU A 104 3.16 15.97 -17.53
C LEU A 104 4.46 15.89 -16.73
N ASP A 105 5.04 17.07 -16.46
CA ASP A 105 6.22 17.19 -15.61
C ASP A 105 5.86 17.12 -14.12
N GLU A 106 6.81 16.77 -13.27
CA GLU A 106 6.63 16.57 -11.82
C GLU A 106 6.00 17.80 -11.15
N GLU A 107 6.53 18.98 -11.42
CA GLU A 107 6.08 20.24 -10.82
C GLU A 107 4.63 20.60 -11.24
N ALA A 108 4.22 20.13 -12.42
CA ALA A 108 2.86 20.31 -12.91
C ALA A 108 1.90 19.22 -12.40
N PHE A 109 2.41 18.04 -12.07
CA PHE A 109 1.69 16.97 -11.38
C PHE A 109 1.40 17.36 -9.94
N GLU A 110 2.42 17.73 -9.16
CA GLU A 110 2.28 18.08 -7.74
C GLU A 110 1.29 19.23 -7.54
N ARG A 111 1.39 20.30 -8.34
CA ARG A 111 0.47 21.45 -8.23
C ARG A 111 -0.98 21.11 -8.53
N ARG A 112 -1.24 20.22 -9.50
CA ARG A 112 -2.61 19.80 -9.86
C ARG A 112 -3.15 18.76 -8.88
N LEU A 113 -2.29 17.91 -8.34
CA LEU A 113 -2.65 16.96 -7.31
C LEU A 113 -3.05 17.68 -6.02
N ASP A 114 -2.31 18.71 -5.62
CA ASP A 114 -2.62 19.54 -4.46
C ASP A 114 -3.96 20.27 -4.61
N GLU A 115 -4.25 20.80 -5.80
CA GLU A 115 -5.54 21.44 -6.13
C GLU A 115 -6.71 20.43 -6.08
N LEU A 116 -6.55 19.25 -6.68
CA LEU A 116 -7.58 18.20 -6.68
C LEU A 116 -7.85 17.61 -5.29
N LEU A 117 -6.81 17.50 -4.45
CA LEU A 117 -6.97 17.03 -3.07
C LEU A 117 -7.60 18.10 -2.17
N ALA A 118 -7.26 19.38 -2.37
CA ALA A 118 -7.87 20.49 -1.64
C ALA A 118 -9.39 20.59 -1.91
N ASP A 119 -9.81 20.49 -3.18
CA ASP A 119 -11.23 20.54 -3.54
C ASP A 119 -12.03 19.32 -3.04
N ALA A 120 -11.40 18.14 -2.98
CA ALA A 120 -12.02 16.92 -2.46
C ALA A 120 -12.21 16.95 -0.93
N ASP A 121 -11.28 17.58 -0.21
CA ASP A 121 -11.37 17.80 1.25
C ASP A 121 -12.39 18.90 1.62
N ASP A 122 -12.64 19.85 0.71
CA ASP A 122 -13.56 20.99 0.87
C ASP A 122 -15.00 20.74 0.37
N GLU A 123 -15.40 19.50 0.06
CA GLU A 123 -16.81 19.10 -0.13
C GLU A 123 -17.46 18.48 1.14
N PRO A 124 -17.69 19.24 2.23
CA PRO A 124 -18.66 18.83 3.23
C PRO A 124 -20.05 19.11 2.66
N GLY A 125 -20.66 18.07 2.07
CA GLY A 125 -22.09 17.90 1.85
C GLY A 125 -22.90 19.19 1.65
N SER A 126 -23.15 19.54 0.39
CA SER A 126 -24.20 20.49 -0.01
C SER A 126 -25.58 20.04 0.51
N LEU A 127 -25.88 20.34 1.77
CA LEU A 127 -27.24 20.44 2.27
C LEU A 127 -27.68 21.89 2.06
N PRO A 128 -28.71 22.14 1.23
CA PRO A 128 -29.15 23.50 0.96
C PRO A 128 -29.70 24.13 2.25
N SER A 129 -29.02 25.20 2.69
CA SER A 129 -29.51 26.16 3.68
C SER A 129 -30.82 26.80 3.19
N GLY A 130 -31.94 26.25 3.65
CA GLY A 130 -33.25 26.90 3.62
C GLY A 130 -33.43 27.75 4.88
N GLU A 131 -33.11 29.03 4.78
CA GLU A 131 -33.15 29.98 5.89
C GLU A 131 -34.55 30.63 6.04
N ARG A 132 -35.09 30.57 7.28
CA ARG A 132 -36.00 31.55 7.97
C ARG A 132 -37.49 31.63 7.54
N PRO A 133 -38.37 32.38 8.25
CA PRO A 133 -38.43 32.83 9.67
C PRO A 133 -39.84 32.73 10.32
N GLY A 134 -39.92 32.76 11.66
CA GLY A 134 -40.95 33.48 12.44
C GLY A 134 -42.42 33.00 12.48
N GLU A 135 -43.06 33.24 13.65
CA GLU A 135 -44.51 33.23 13.94
C GLU A 135 -45.18 31.84 14.05
N GLY A 136 -45.91 31.47 15.10
CA GLY A 136 -46.27 32.13 16.36
C GLY A 136 -47.31 31.26 17.10
N ARG A 137 -47.40 31.44 18.42
CA ARG A 137 -48.62 31.30 19.24
C ARG A 137 -49.37 29.95 19.27
N SER A 138 -49.25 29.26 20.40
CA SER A 138 -50.37 28.71 21.22
C SER A 138 -49.71 28.01 22.43
N LEU A 139 -49.68 28.58 23.64
CA LEU A 139 -50.76 28.69 24.63
C LEU A 139 -51.60 27.41 24.81
N LEU A 140 -51.64 26.99 26.08
CA LEU A 140 -52.61 26.12 26.78
C LEU A 140 -52.34 24.61 26.72
N GLU A 141 -51.88 24.08 27.86
CA GLU A 141 -52.63 23.16 28.75
C GLU A 141 -51.56 22.53 29.67
N GLU A 142 -51.22 23.10 30.82
CA GLU A 142 -51.96 22.91 32.08
C GLU A 142 -52.78 21.61 32.08
N HIS A 143 -52.14 20.50 32.47
CA HIS A 143 -52.88 19.45 33.18
C HIS A 143 -52.18 19.15 34.50
N ASP A 144 -52.84 19.66 35.51
CA ASP A 144 -52.59 19.64 36.93
C ASP A 144 -52.83 18.24 37.53
N ARG A 145 -52.12 18.00 38.65
CA ARG A 145 -52.28 16.97 39.69
C ARG A 145 -51.87 15.51 39.42
#